data_AF-U5W722-F1
#
_entry.id   AF-U5W722-F1
#
_cell.length_a   1.000
_cell.length_b   1.000
_cell.length_c   1.000
_cell.angle_alpha   90.00
_cell.angle_beta   90.00
_cell.angle_gamma   90.00
#
_symmetry.space_group_name_H-M   'P 1'
#
loop_
_entity.id
_entity.type
_entity.pdbx_description
1 polymer ?
#
loop_
_entity_poly.entity_id
_entity_poly.type
_entity_poly.pdbx_seq_one_letter_code
_entity_poly.pdbx_strand_id
1 'polypeptide(L)'
;MAGSTASTASSRWTGLLMWLLPPLFELPVVVALCSGVPEVAREAVFGAPGTQVVVLLAFVASVGGFVAAARGTSGLVQAGIAGILAIAAGVVAALGAGFLTGGGFLVLGLLLVHSAVSIAMLARATLRRTTP
;
A
#
# COMPACT_ATOMS: atom_id res chain seq x y z
N MET A 1 -23.83 10.83 27.72
CA MET A 1 -22.45 10.84 27.17
C MET A 1 -22.37 10.09 25.83
N ALA A 2 -23.13 10.51 24.81
CA ALA A 2 -23.18 9.84 23.50
C ALA A 2 -22.13 10.37 22.49
N GLY A 3 -21.34 11.37 22.87
CA GLY A 3 -20.38 12.04 21.97
C GLY A 3 -19.04 11.35 21.77
N SER A 4 -18.70 10.28 22.52
CA SER A 4 -17.35 9.67 22.45
C SER A 4 -17.21 8.55 21.42
N THR A 5 -18.27 7.84 21.07
CA THR A 5 -18.20 6.68 20.15
C THR A 5 -18.13 7.12 18.68
N ALA A 6 -18.91 8.13 18.30
CA ALA A 6 -18.91 8.68 16.95
C ALA A 6 -17.59 9.40 16.61
N SER A 7 -17.01 10.16 17.56
CA SER A 7 -15.73 10.84 17.33
C SER A 7 -14.57 9.83 17.19
N THR A 8 -14.57 8.76 18.00
CA THR A 8 -13.56 7.69 17.94
C THR A 8 -13.64 6.91 16.62
N ALA A 9 -14.86 6.60 16.15
CA ALA A 9 -15.07 5.95 14.86
C ALA A 9 -14.59 6.82 13.69
N SER A 10 -14.88 8.13 13.72
CA SER A 10 -14.45 9.08 12.68
C SER A 10 -12.92 9.22 12.62
N SER A 11 -12.27 9.41 13.77
CA SER A 11 -10.80 9.54 13.88
C SER A 11 -10.08 8.30 13.34
N ARG A 12 -10.63 7.12 13.65
CA ARG A 12 -10.10 5.84 13.16
C ARG A 12 -10.21 5.69 11.65
N TRP A 13 -11.32 6.12 11.07
CA TRP A 13 -11.53 6.11 9.62
C TRP A 13 -10.58 7.06 8.91
N THR A 14 -10.42 8.28 9.44
CA THR A 14 -9.46 9.27 8.94
C THR A 14 -8.03 8.73 8.98
N GLY A 15 -7.64 8.09 10.08
CA GLY A 15 -6.31 7.47 10.20
C GLY A 15 -6.07 6.38 9.16
N LEU A 16 -7.06 5.52 8.89
CA LEU A 16 -6.95 4.50 7.84
C LEU A 16 -6.90 5.10 6.43
N LEU A 17 -7.67 6.17 6.17
CA LEU A 17 -7.64 6.88 4.89
C LEU A 17 -6.28 7.52 4.63
N MET A 18 -5.65 8.12 5.64
CA MET A 18 -4.31 8.70 5.50
C MET A 18 -3.28 7.67 5.01
N TRP A 19 -3.38 6.41 5.46
CA TRP A 19 -2.50 5.33 5.00
C TRP A 19 -2.92 4.72 3.65
N LEU A 20 -4.17 4.90 3.23
CA LEU A 20 -4.64 4.42 1.93
C LEU A 20 -4.31 5.43 0.79
N LEU A 21 -4.24 6.72 1.09
CA LEU A 21 -4.06 7.76 0.08
C LEU A 21 -2.78 7.55 -0.78
N PRO A 22 -1.58 7.31 -0.21
CA PRO A 22 -0.39 7.12 -1.03
C PRO A 22 -0.52 5.98 -2.05
N PRO A 23 -0.86 4.72 -1.67
CA PRO A 23 -0.99 3.66 -2.66
C PRO A 23 -2.15 3.88 -3.65
N LEU A 24 -3.15 4.72 -3.34
CA LEU A 24 -4.21 5.05 -4.30
C LEU A 24 -3.75 5.92 -5.47
N PHE A 25 -2.77 6.81 -5.25
CA PHE A 25 -2.32 7.73 -6.28
C PHE A 25 -0.98 7.32 -6.88
N GLU A 26 -0.05 6.86 -6.05
CA GLU A 26 1.33 6.60 -6.47
C GLU A 26 1.43 5.32 -7.29
N LEU A 27 0.70 4.26 -6.91
CA LEU A 27 0.71 2.99 -7.64
C LEU A 27 0.15 3.12 -9.06
N PRO A 28 -1.01 3.77 -9.31
CA PRO A 28 -1.48 4.02 -10.67
C PRO A 28 -0.53 4.89 -11.50
N VAL A 29 0.12 5.89 -10.87
CA VAL A 29 1.12 6.73 -11.56
C VAL A 29 2.30 5.87 -12.04
N VAL A 30 2.80 4.96 -11.21
CA VAL A 30 3.88 4.03 -11.62
C VAL A 30 3.43 3.13 -12.77
N VAL A 31 2.20 2.60 -12.74
CA VAL A 31 1.65 1.80 -13.84
C VAL A 31 1.57 2.61 -15.13
N ALA A 32 1.06 3.84 -15.08
CA ALA A 32 0.93 4.73 -16.23
C ALA A 32 2.29 5.13 -16.82
N LEU A 33 3.30 5.35 -15.98
CA LEU A 33 4.65 5.68 -16.44
C LEU A 33 5.36 4.46 -17.03
N CYS A 34 5.20 3.27 -16.43
CA CYS A 34 5.73 2.03 -17.00
C CYS A 34 5.09 1.67 -18.35
N SER A 35 3.86 2.11 -18.63
CA SER A 35 3.20 1.87 -19.92
C SER A 35 3.45 2.97 -20.96
N GLY A 36 3.62 4.23 -20.52
CA GLY A 36 3.76 5.38 -21.40
C GLY A 36 5.19 5.85 -21.66
N VAL A 37 6.15 5.47 -20.81
CA VAL A 37 7.55 5.96 -20.87
C VAL A 37 8.53 4.79 -20.98
N PRO A 38 9.12 4.55 -22.17
CA PRO A 38 10.02 3.42 -22.42
C PRO A 38 11.25 3.38 -21.49
N GLU A 39 11.76 4.53 -21.08
CA GLU A 39 12.88 4.66 -20.14
C GLU A 39 12.52 4.06 -18.78
N VAL A 40 11.33 4.38 -18.26
CA VAL A 40 10.83 3.84 -16.97
C VAL A 40 10.62 2.33 -17.07
N ALA A 41 10.06 1.86 -18.19
CA ALA A 41 9.85 0.44 -18.45
C ALA A 41 11.15 -0.39 -18.43
N ARG A 42 12.26 0.19 -18.91
CA ARG A 42 13.58 -0.45 -18.95
C ARG A 42 14.23 -0.55 -17.57
N GLU A 43 13.97 0.41 -16.69
CA GLU A 43 14.51 0.43 -15.32
C GLU A 43 13.65 -0.37 -14.32
N ALA A 44 12.47 -0.83 -14.74
CA ALA A 44 11.57 -1.58 -13.89
C ALA A 44 12.16 -2.97 -13.53
N VAL A 45 12.27 -3.27 -12.23
CA VAL A 45 12.93 -4.47 -11.67
C VAL A 45 12.42 -5.79 -12.27
N PHE A 46 11.12 -5.88 -12.53
CA PHE A 46 10.50 -7.08 -13.11
C PHE A 46 10.14 -6.90 -14.59
N GLY A 47 10.74 -5.91 -15.25
CA GLY A 47 10.25 -5.37 -16.52
C GLY A 47 8.89 -4.68 -16.37
N ALA A 48 8.41 -4.06 -17.44
CA ALA A 48 7.13 -3.35 -17.42
C ALA A 48 5.93 -4.28 -17.06
N PRO A 49 5.73 -5.45 -17.70
CA PRO A 49 4.56 -6.28 -17.41
C PRO A 49 4.56 -6.83 -15.98
N GLY A 50 5.72 -7.32 -15.51
CA GLY A 50 5.84 -7.85 -14.15
C GLY A 50 5.59 -6.77 -13.09
N THR A 51 6.15 -5.58 -13.29
CA THR A 51 5.96 -4.43 -12.39
C THR A 51 4.50 -3.99 -12.37
N GLN A 52 3.82 -3.94 -13.50
CA GLN A 52 2.40 -3.59 -13.57
C GLN A 52 1.52 -4.59 -12.80
N VAL A 53 1.74 -5.89 -12.97
CA VAL A 53 1.00 -6.93 -12.24
C VAL A 53 1.23 -6.82 -10.74
N VAL A 54 2.49 -6.69 -10.32
CA VAL A 54 2.84 -6.55 -8.91
C VAL A 54 2.20 -5.32 -8.28
N VAL A 55 2.28 -4.18 -8.97
CA VAL A 55 1.69 -2.92 -8.50
C VAL A 55 0.17 -3.01 -8.42
N LEU A 56 -0.48 -3.67 -9.39
CA LEU A 56 -1.92 -3.90 -9.37
C LEU A 56 -2.34 -4.79 -8.18
N LEU A 57 -1.59 -5.88 -7.91
CA LEU A 57 -1.86 -6.74 -6.77
C LEU A 57 -1.68 -5.99 -5.44
N ALA A 58 -0.64 -5.16 -5.34
CA ALA A 58 -0.43 -4.32 -4.16
C ALA A 58 -1.55 -3.27 -3.98
N PHE A 59 -2.04 -2.68 -5.07
CA PHE A 59 -3.17 -1.77 -5.04
C PHE A 59 -4.45 -2.45 -4.53
N VAL A 60 -4.78 -3.62 -5.10
CA VAL A 60 -5.95 -4.40 -4.68
C VAL A 60 -5.82 -4.84 -3.22
N ALA A 61 -4.63 -5.29 -2.80
CA ALA A 61 -4.36 -5.65 -1.41
C ALA A 61 -4.55 -4.46 -0.47
N SER A 62 -4.10 -3.25 -0.86
CA SER A 62 -4.26 -2.02 -0.08
C SER A 62 -5.73 -1.65 0.10
N VAL A 63 -6.52 -1.66 -0.97
CA VAL A 63 -7.96 -1.38 -0.92
C VAL A 63 -8.70 -2.44 -0.10
N GLY A 64 -8.43 -3.72 -0.34
CA GLY A 64 -9.03 -4.83 0.41
C GLY A 64 -8.66 -4.80 1.89
N GLY A 65 -7.41 -4.50 2.19
CA GLY A 65 -6.89 -4.30 3.54
C GLY A 65 -7.57 -3.15 4.27
N PHE A 66 -7.76 -2.01 3.59
CA PHE A 66 -8.52 -0.89 4.12
C PHE A 66 -9.96 -1.27 4.42
N VAL A 67 -10.66 -1.92 3.48
CA VAL A 67 -12.06 -2.34 3.67
C VAL A 67 -12.19 -3.30 4.86
N ALA A 68 -11.29 -4.27 5.00
CA ALA A 68 -11.26 -5.18 6.13
C ALA A 68 -10.94 -4.48 7.46
N ALA A 69 -9.93 -3.61 7.45
CA ALA A 69 -9.55 -2.80 8.60
C ALA A 69 -10.64 -1.81 8.99
N ALA A 70 -11.48 -1.34 8.07
CA ALA A 70 -12.64 -0.50 8.35
C ALA A 70 -13.80 -1.34 8.92
N ARG A 71 -14.10 -2.48 8.30
CA ARG A 71 -15.27 -3.31 8.64
C ARG A 71 -15.24 -3.94 10.01
N GLY A 72 -14.09 -4.41 10.50
CA GLY A 72 -14.17 -5.19 11.72
C GLY A 72 -13.22 -6.34 11.91
N THR A 73 -12.55 -6.77 10.84
CA THR A 73 -12.12 -8.16 10.72
C THR A 73 -11.25 -8.62 11.88
N SER A 74 -11.54 -9.81 12.41
CA SER A 74 -10.88 -10.41 13.58
C SER A 74 -10.32 -11.81 13.29
N GLY A 75 -9.49 -12.31 14.21
CA GLY A 75 -9.00 -13.70 14.19
C GLY A 75 -8.05 -14.02 13.03
N LEU A 76 -8.13 -15.26 12.52
CA LEU A 76 -7.23 -15.73 11.46
C LEU A 76 -7.36 -14.92 10.15
N VAL A 77 -8.56 -14.43 9.84
CA VAL A 77 -8.78 -13.60 8.64
C VAL A 77 -8.04 -12.27 8.76
N GLN A 78 -8.06 -11.65 9.94
CA GLN A 78 -7.30 -10.42 10.23
C GLN A 78 -5.79 -10.64 10.05
N ALA A 79 -5.26 -11.75 10.58
CA ALA A 79 -3.86 -12.12 10.46
C ALA A 79 -3.47 -12.37 8.99
N GLY A 80 -4.32 -13.08 8.23
CA GLY A 80 -4.11 -13.33 6.80
C GLY A 80 -4.04 -12.02 5.99
N ILE A 81 -4.97 -11.09 6.22
CA ILE A 81 -4.99 -9.80 5.53
C ILE A 81 -3.76 -8.96 5.88
N ALA A 82 -3.38 -8.91 7.15
CA ALA A 82 -2.16 -8.23 7.57
C ALA A 82 -0.90 -8.84 6.94
N GLY A 83 -0.83 -10.17 6.84
CA GLY A 83 0.25 -10.87 6.15
C GLY A 83 0.33 -10.51 4.66
N ILE A 84 -0.81 -10.51 3.96
CA ILE A 84 -0.89 -10.12 2.54
C ILE A 84 -0.41 -8.66 2.36
N LEU A 85 -0.86 -7.73 3.22
CA LEU A 85 -0.43 -6.34 3.18
C LEU A 85 1.07 -6.20 3.47
N ALA A 86 1.61 -6.96 4.43
CA ALA A 86 3.05 -6.92 4.72
C ALA A 86 3.89 -7.43 3.54
N ILE A 87 3.45 -8.49 2.86
CA ILE A 87 4.08 -8.99 1.64
C ILE A 87 4.00 -7.93 0.54
N ALA A 88 2.82 -7.35 0.31
CA ALA A 88 2.63 -6.29 -0.68
C ALA A 88 3.55 -5.08 -0.40
N ALA A 89 3.65 -4.64 0.86
CA ALA A 89 4.56 -3.57 1.26
C ALA A 89 6.02 -3.93 0.96
N GLY A 90 6.47 -5.13 1.31
CA GLY A 90 7.84 -5.59 1.03
C GLY A 90 8.16 -5.63 -0.47
N VAL A 91 7.23 -6.12 -1.28
CA VAL A 91 7.40 -6.16 -2.73
C VAL A 91 7.43 -4.76 -3.36
N VAL A 92 6.53 -3.86 -2.93
CA VAL A 92 6.53 -2.45 -3.38
C VAL A 92 7.81 -1.74 -2.93
N ALA A 93 8.32 -2.01 -1.73
CA ALA A 93 9.60 -1.48 -1.27
C ALA A 93 10.77 -1.98 -2.12
N ALA A 94 10.76 -3.27 -2.50
CA ALA A 94 11.78 -3.84 -3.40
C ALA A 94 11.76 -3.19 -4.80
N LEU A 95 10.57 -2.92 -5.34
CA LEU A 95 10.43 -2.13 -6.58
C LEU A 95 11.02 -0.73 -6.42
N GLY A 96 10.68 -0.04 -5.31
CA GLY A 96 11.21 1.28 -5.01
C GLY A 96 12.73 1.29 -4.90
N ALA A 97 13.31 0.31 -4.22
CA ALA A 97 14.76 0.14 -4.11
C ALA A 97 15.43 -0.02 -5.48
N GLY A 98 14.81 -0.77 -6.40
CA GLY A 98 15.30 -0.90 -7.77
C GLY A 98 15.44 0.46 -8.48
N PHE A 99 14.38 1.28 -8.45
CA PHE A 99 14.41 2.63 -9.02
C PHE A 99 15.40 3.56 -8.32
N LEU A 100 15.59 3.42 -7.01
CA LEU A 100 16.59 4.21 -6.26
C LEU A 100 18.02 3.82 -6.62
N THR A 101 18.29 2.55 -6.88
CA THR A 101 19.62 2.06 -7.26
C THR A 101 19.94 2.21 -8.74
N GLY A 102 18.93 2.23 -9.62
CA GLY A 102 19.08 2.44 -11.06
C GLY A 102 19.40 3.88 -11.44
N GLY A 103 19.01 4.85 -10.61
CA GLY A 103 19.44 6.25 -10.70
C GLY A 103 18.65 7.14 -11.69
N GLY A 104 17.96 6.57 -12.68
CA GLY A 104 17.22 7.36 -13.68
C GLY A 104 15.91 7.95 -13.15
N PHE A 105 15.24 7.28 -12.21
CA PHE A 105 13.92 7.69 -11.72
C PHE A 105 13.79 7.66 -10.18
N LEU A 106 14.68 8.37 -9.48
CA LEU A 106 14.70 8.43 -8.01
C LEU A 106 13.36 8.83 -7.38
N VAL A 107 12.63 9.75 -8.02
CA VAL A 107 11.29 10.18 -7.54
C VAL A 107 10.31 9.02 -7.53
N LEU A 108 10.33 8.14 -8.56
CA LEU A 108 9.47 6.95 -8.58
C LEU A 108 9.86 5.97 -7.47
N GLY A 109 11.16 5.83 -7.22
CA GLY A 109 11.67 5.06 -6.09
C GLY A 109 11.13 5.56 -4.75
N LEU A 110 11.17 6.88 -4.52
CA LEU A 110 10.64 7.51 -3.30
C LEU A 110 9.12 7.34 -3.16
N LEU A 111 8.36 7.51 -4.24
CA LEU A 111 6.91 7.26 -4.24
C LEU A 111 6.61 5.80 -3.88
N LEU A 112 7.30 4.84 -4.50
CA LEU A 112 7.12 3.42 -4.17
C LEU A 112 7.48 3.11 -2.71
N VAL A 113 8.56 3.66 -2.18
CA VAL A 113 8.91 3.50 -0.76
C VAL A 113 7.85 4.12 0.15
N HIS A 114 7.34 5.31 -0.19
CA HIS A 114 6.28 5.96 0.58
C HIS A 114 4.97 5.15 0.57
N SER A 115 4.57 4.64 -0.60
CA SER A 115 3.48 3.66 -0.73
C SER A 115 3.72 2.41 0.12
N ALA A 116 4.92 1.84 0.08
CA ALA A 116 5.25 0.65 0.86
C ALA A 116 5.10 0.87 2.37
N VAL A 117 5.61 1.99 2.89
CA VAL A 117 5.42 2.37 4.30
C VAL A 117 3.94 2.51 4.64
N SER A 118 3.17 3.13 3.74
CA SER A 118 1.73 3.34 3.94
C SER A 118 0.96 2.01 3.99
N ILE A 119 1.29 1.06 3.11
CA ILE A 119 0.74 -0.31 3.11
C ILE A 119 1.14 -1.06 4.39
N ALA A 120 2.39 -0.93 4.84
CA ALA A 120 2.86 -1.55 6.08
C ALA A 120 2.13 -0.97 7.32
N MET A 121 1.88 0.35 7.34
CA MET A 121 1.09 0.99 8.38
C MET A 121 -0.37 0.55 8.35
N LEU A 122 -0.93 0.33 7.16
CA LEU A 122 -2.25 -0.26 7.01
C LEU A 122 -2.27 -1.67 7.61
N ALA A 123 -1.29 -2.53 7.31
CA ALA A 123 -1.15 -3.86 7.90
C ALA A 123 -1.10 -3.82 9.43
N ARG A 124 -0.30 -2.89 9.97
CA ARG A 124 -0.19 -2.65 11.42
C ARG A 124 -1.51 -2.18 12.03
N ALA A 125 -2.23 -1.29 11.34
CA ALA A 125 -3.53 -0.82 11.78
C ALA A 125 -4.58 -1.95 11.77
N THR A 126 -4.48 -2.90 10.84
CA THR A 126 -5.29 -4.12 10.83
C THR A 126 -5.04 -4.95 12.08
N LEU A 127 -3.78 -5.12 12.49
CA LEU A 127 -3.39 -5.94 13.65
C LEU A 127 -3.69 -5.30 15.01
N ARG A 128 -3.67 -3.97 15.14
CA ARG A 128 -3.92 -3.27 16.42
C ARG A 128 -5.34 -3.42 17.01
N ARG A 129 -6.25 -4.15 16.35
CA ARG A 129 -7.62 -4.43 16.85
C ARG A 129 -7.69 -5.54 17.94
N THR A 130 -6.58 -6.15 18.36
CA THR A 130 -6.56 -7.32 19.28
C THR A 130 -6.34 -6.99 20.76
N THR A 131 -7.11 -6.05 21.33
CA THR A 131 -7.31 -6.04 22.79
C THR A 131 -8.79 -5.78 23.11
N PRO A 132 -9.47 -6.72 23.78
CA PRO A 132 -10.83 -6.53 24.30
C PRO A 132 -10.89 -5.41 25.34
#